data_AF-A0A285D813-F1
#
_entry.id   AF-A0A285D813-F1
#
_cell.length_a   1.000
_cell.length_b   1.000
_cell.length_c   1.000
_cell.angle_alpha   90.00
_cell.angle_beta   90.00
_cell.angle_gamma   90.00
#
_symmetry.space_group_name_H-M   'P 1'
#
loop_
_entity.id
_entity.type
_entity.pdbx_description
1 polymer ?
#
loop_
_entity_poly.entity_id
_entity_poly.type
_entity_poly.pdbx_seq_one_letter_code
_entity_poly.pdbx_strand_id
1 'polypeptide(L)'
;MKICTVANCEKKVLAKGLCNTHYWRKYRTGDPTKLINQPRSKYKHCKAADCYREVFSKGYCRKHYKRLYKHGDVNTVHDKRAIPIDFVVDENGCFNCTSHKRNKFGYPLVGLRGKSSPMYRKIYEEMFGDIPEGLCIRHKCDNPQCINPEHLELGTHFDNMQDKVKRGRQPRGEDIYSHVLTEEEVIEIKKLLNMRHILIKDIAKIYGVNPSTIGDIKNGRTWKHLSIS
;
A
#
# COMPACT_ATOMS: atom_id res chain seq x y z
N MET A 1 -44.50 -28.94 -18.99
CA MET A 1 -43.06 -28.76 -19.34
C MET A 1 -42.40 -30.14 -19.30
N LYS A 2 -41.70 -30.59 -20.35
CA LYS A 2 -41.19 -31.97 -20.42
C LYS A 2 -39.90 -32.13 -19.60
N ILE A 3 -39.85 -33.17 -18.76
CA ILE A 3 -38.69 -33.55 -17.92
C ILE A 3 -37.87 -34.65 -18.59
N CYS A 4 -36.60 -34.76 -18.20
CA CYS A 4 -35.67 -35.74 -18.74
C CYS A 4 -36.18 -37.18 -18.56
N THR A 5 -36.03 -38.01 -19.59
CA THR A 5 -36.42 -39.44 -19.55
C THR A 5 -35.48 -40.34 -18.74
N VAL A 6 -34.43 -39.79 -18.14
CA VAL A 6 -33.51 -40.56 -17.29
C VAL A 6 -34.10 -40.63 -15.90
N ALA A 7 -34.19 -41.84 -15.34
CA ALA A 7 -34.73 -42.09 -14.01
C ALA A 7 -34.11 -41.14 -12.97
N ASN A 8 -34.95 -40.57 -12.10
CA ASN A 8 -34.55 -39.63 -11.04
C ASN A 8 -33.88 -38.33 -11.54
N CYS A 9 -34.23 -37.87 -12.76
CA CYS A 9 -33.74 -36.60 -13.29
C CYS A 9 -34.87 -35.59 -13.54
N GLU A 10 -34.94 -34.56 -12.69
CA GLU A 10 -35.98 -33.53 -12.75
C GLU A 10 -35.64 -32.37 -13.70
N LYS A 11 -34.51 -32.45 -14.41
CA LYS A 11 -34.06 -31.39 -15.32
C LYS A 11 -34.91 -31.35 -16.58
N LYS A 12 -35.18 -30.14 -17.07
CA LYS A 12 -35.93 -29.89 -18.32
C LYS A 12 -35.23 -30.52 -19.52
N VAL A 13 -36.03 -31.04 -20.46
CA VAL A 13 -35.53 -31.60 -21.73
C VAL A 13 -34.89 -30.50 -22.57
N LEU A 14 -33.71 -30.81 -23.14
CA LEU A 14 -33.07 -30.04 -24.20
C LEU A 14 -33.46 -30.59 -25.58
N ALA A 15 -33.18 -31.87 -25.83
CA ALA A 15 -33.43 -32.52 -27.12
C ALA A 15 -33.52 -34.06 -26.95
N LYS A 16 -34.26 -34.73 -27.85
CA LYS A 16 -34.45 -36.20 -27.86
C LYS A 16 -34.90 -36.80 -26.51
N GLY A 17 -35.75 -36.08 -25.77
CA GLY A 17 -36.25 -36.50 -24.45
C GLY A 17 -35.24 -36.39 -23.31
N LEU A 18 -34.02 -35.88 -23.55
CA LEU A 18 -32.95 -35.80 -22.58
C LEU A 18 -32.67 -34.36 -22.17
N CYS A 19 -32.28 -34.13 -20.90
CA CYS A 19 -31.76 -32.85 -20.46
C CYS A 19 -30.39 -32.57 -21.09
N ASN A 20 -29.92 -31.32 -21.02
CA ASN A 20 -28.63 -30.91 -21.60
C ASN A 20 -27.48 -31.87 -21.19
N THR A 21 -27.37 -32.21 -19.90
CA THR A 21 -26.32 -33.10 -19.39
C THR A 21 -26.42 -34.52 -19.97
N HIS A 22 -27.62 -35.11 -19.99
CA HIS A 22 -27.82 -36.50 -20.46
C HIS A 22 -27.77 -36.61 -21.98
N TYR A 23 -28.19 -35.58 -22.71
CA TYR A 23 -28.04 -35.48 -24.16
C TYR A 23 -26.56 -35.53 -24.55
N TRP A 24 -25.72 -34.66 -23.95
CA TRP A 24 -24.28 -34.65 -24.23
C TRP A 24 -23.54 -35.88 -23.70
N ARG A 25 -24.02 -36.53 -22.63
CA ARG A 25 -23.48 -37.83 -22.20
C ARG A 25 -23.77 -38.90 -23.25
N LYS A 26 -25.04 -39.10 -23.63
CA LYS A 26 -25.43 -40.07 -24.68
C LYS A 26 -24.66 -39.85 -25.98
N TYR A 27 -24.44 -38.60 -26.38
CA TYR A 27 -23.66 -38.28 -27.59
C TYR A 27 -22.18 -38.70 -27.49
N ARG A 28 -21.56 -38.57 -26.31
CA ARG A 28 -20.12 -38.86 -26.12
C ARG A 28 -19.84 -40.32 -25.76
N THR A 29 -20.75 -40.99 -25.07
CA THR A 29 -20.52 -42.32 -24.49
C THR A 29 -21.46 -43.40 -25.00
N GLY A 30 -22.49 -43.03 -25.76
CA GLY A 30 -23.60 -43.92 -26.14
C GLY A 30 -24.66 -44.10 -25.03
N ASP A 31 -24.34 -43.75 -23.78
CA ASP A 31 -25.18 -44.00 -22.60
C ASP A 31 -25.40 -42.70 -21.79
N PRO A 32 -26.64 -42.20 -21.66
CA PRO A 32 -26.96 -40.98 -20.91
C PRO A 32 -26.68 -41.08 -19.40
N THR A 33 -26.63 -42.30 -18.84
CA THR A 33 -26.42 -42.54 -17.40
C THR A 33 -24.96 -42.73 -17.03
N LYS A 34 -24.10 -43.09 -17.98
CA LYS A 34 -22.67 -43.33 -17.76
C LYS A 34 -21.97 -42.08 -17.23
N LEU A 35 -21.61 -42.11 -15.94
CA LEU A 35 -20.82 -41.07 -15.30
C LEU A 35 -19.36 -41.19 -15.74
N ILE A 36 -18.87 -40.18 -16.47
CA ILE A 36 -17.45 -40.08 -16.80
C ILE A 36 -16.75 -39.37 -15.63
N ASN A 37 -16.28 -40.14 -14.65
CA ASN A 37 -15.49 -39.65 -13.52
C ASN A 37 -13.98 -39.70 -13.84
N GLN A 38 -13.59 -39.32 -15.05
CA GLN A 38 -12.17 -39.16 -15.35
C GLN A 38 -11.70 -37.78 -14.86
N PRO A 39 -10.57 -37.71 -14.15
CA PRO A 39 -10.01 -36.43 -13.76
C PRO A 39 -9.75 -35.60 -15.03
N ARG A 40 -10.25 -34.36 -15.07
CA ARG A 40 -10.11 -33.45 -16.23
C ARG A 40 -8.65 -33.14 -16.57
N SER A 41 -7.71 -33.53 -15.71
CA SER A 41 -6.28 -33.44 -15.94
C SER A 41 -5.55 -34.57 -15.20
N LYS A 42 -4.45 -35.06 -15.79
CA LYS A 42 -3.52 -35.98 -15.14
C LYS A 42 -2.71 -35.34 -13.99
N TYR A 43 -2.77 -34.02 -13.84
CA TYR A 43 -2.00 -33.26 -12.86
C TYR A 43 -2.90 -32.82 -11.69
N LYS A 44 -2.42 -33.01 -10.45
CA LYS A 44 -3.06 -32.46 -9.24
C LYS A 44 -2.82 -30.95 -9.10
N HIS A 45 -1.61 -30.51 -9.43
CA HIS A 45 -1.17 -29.11 -9.34
C HIS A 45 -0.80 -28.53 -10.70
N CYS A 46 -0.80 -27.20 -10.79
CA CYS A 46 -0.51 -26.45 -12.00
C CYS A 46 0.87 -26.79 -12.58
N LYS A 47 0.94 -27.02 -13.89
CA LYS A 47 2.17 -27.29 -14.64
C LYS A 47 3.13 -26.08 -14.74
N ALA A 48 2.69 -24.89 -14.31
CA ALA A 48 3.55 -23.72 -14.36
C ALA A 48 4.63 -23.82 -13.28
N ALA A 49 5.86 -23.40 -13.59
CA ALA A 49 6.95 -23.36 -12.62
C ALA A 49 6.51 -22.62 -11.34
N ASP A 50 6.90 -23.16 -10.19
CA ASP A 50 6.65 -22.56 -8.87
C ASP A 50 5.17 -22.27 -8.57
N CYS A 51 4.24 -23.05 -9.13
CA CYS A 51 2.81 -22.88 -8.91
C CYS A 51 2.16 -24.14 -8.31
N TYR A 52 1.91 -24.09 -7.00
CA TYR A 52 1.30 -25.19 -6.25
C TYR A 52 -0.24 -25.18 -6.25
N ARG A 53 -0.87 -24.34 -7.07
CA ARG A 53 -2.35 -24.25 -7.14
C ARG A 53 -2.94 -25.44 -7.88
N GLU A 54 -4.17 -25.81 -7.52
CA GLU A 54 -4.91 -26.87 -8.20
C GLU A 54 -5.17 -26.57 -9.68
N VAL A 55 -5.26 -27.65 -10.46
CA VAL A 55 -5.50 -27.58 -11.90
C VAL A 55 -6.96 -27.26 -12.21
N PHE A 56 -7.16 -26.26 -13.06
CA PHE A 56 -8.47 -25.90 -13.58
C PHE A 56 -8.73 -26.56 -14.95
N SER A 57 -7.81 -26.42 -15.91
CA SER A 57 -7.94 -26.97 -17.26
C SER A 57 -6.58 -27.06 -17.96
N LYS A 58 -6.42 -28.03 -18.87
CA LYS A 58 -5.18 -28.28 -19.64
C LYS A 58 -3.90 -28.38 -18.80
N GLY A 59 -4.00 -28.80 -17.54
CA GLY A 59 -2.85 -28.89 -16.63
C GLY A 59 -2.47 -27.57 -15.94
N TYR A 60 -3.23 -26.49 -16.09
CA TYR A 60 -2.94 -25.20 -15.48
C TYR A 60 -4.04 -24.75 -14.51
N CYS A 61 -3.66 -23.99 -13.49
CA CYS A 61 -4.61 -23.31 -12.60
C CYS A 61 -5.40 -22.24 -13.38
N ARG A 62 -6.50 -21.74 -12.81
CA ARG A 62 -7.39 -20.78 -13.49
C ARG A 62 -6.67 -19.51 -13.96
N LYS A 63 -5.64 -19.04 -13.23
CA LYS A 63 -4.82 -17.87 -13.57
C LYS A 63 -3.91 -18.14 -14.78
N HIS A 64 -3.16 -19.24 -14.74
CA HIS A 64 -2.26 -19.64 -15.83
C HIS A 64 -3.01 -20.08 -17.09
N TYR A 65 -4.15 -20.76 -16.95
CA TYR A 65 -5.01 -21.10 -18.09
C TYR A 65 -5.53 -19.84 -18.80
N LYS A 66 -5.92 -18.80 -18.06
CA LYS A 66 -6.33 -17.51 -18.65
C LYS A 66 -5.19 -16.81 -19.37
N ARG A 67 -3.97 -16.81 -18.80
CA ARG A 67 -2.78 -16.24 -19.44
C ARG A 67 -2.45 -16.99 -20.75
N LEU A 68 -2.42 -18.31 -20.70
CA LEU A 68 -2.23 -19.18 -21.87
C LEU A 68 -3.26 -18.89 -22.97
N TYR A 69 -4.54 -18.81 -22.63
CA TYR A 69 -5.61 -18.56 -23.61
C TYR A 69 -5.51 -17.17 -24.24
N LYS A 70 -5.16 -16.14 -23.45
CA LYS A 70 -5.16 -14.75 -23.90
C LYS A 70 -3.85 -14.33 -24.58
N HIS A 71 -2.74 -14.93 -24.20
CA HIS A 71 -1.39 -14.47 -24.56
C HIS A 71 -0.49 -15.58 -25.12
N GLY A 72 -0.95 -16.83 -25.17
CA GLY A 72 -0.16 -17.97 -25.67
C GLY A 72 0.91 -18.47 -24.69
N ASP A 73 1.15 -17.76 -23.59
CA ASP A 73 2.14 -18.11 -22.57
C ASP A 73 1.52 -18.04 -21.17
N VAL A 74 1.91 -18.97 -20.29
CA VAL A 74 1.48 -19.05 -18.89
C VAL A 74 2.23 -18.06 -17.99
N ASN A 75 3.43 -17.66 -18.40
CA ASN A 75 4.32 -16.79 -17.66
C ASN A 75 4.22 -15.33 -18.09
N THR A 76 3.45 -15.00 -19.14
CA THR A 76 3.25 -13.61 -19.57
C THR A 76 2.65 -12.75 -18.45
N VAL A 77 3.51 -11.97 -17.82
CA VAL A 77 3.23 -10.78 -17.01
C VAL A 77 3.69 -9.56 -17.80
N HIS A 78 3.10 -9.33 -18.96
CA HIS A 78 3.36 -8.11 -19.72
C HIS A 78 2.18 -7.17 -19.56
N ASP A 79 2.30 -6.18 -18.68
CA ASP A 79 1.59 -4.93 -18.92
C ASP A 79 2.44 -4.13 -19.92
N LYS A 80 1.98 -4.06 -21.18
CA LYS A 80 2.63 -3.28 -22.24
C LYS A 80 2.71 -1.76 -21.93
N ARG A 81 2.21 -1.33 -20.76
CA ARG A 81 2.23 0.05 -20.26
C ARG A 81 3.15 0.24 -19.05
N ALA A 82 3.88 -0.80 -18.62
CA ALA A 82 4.85 -0.65 -17.53
C ALA A 82 6.02 0.20 -18.04
N ILE A 83 6.11 1.42 -17.50
CA ILE A 83 7.24 2.32 -17.75
C ILE A 83 8.45 1.74 -17.00
N PRO A 84 9.61 1.55 -17.65
CA PRO A 84 10.82 1.15 -16.97
C PRO A 84 11.14 2.06 -15.77
N ILE A 85 11.61 1.46 -14.69
CA ILE A 85 12.01 2.21 -13.49
C ILE A 85 13.50 2.49 -13.62
N ASP A 86 13.84 3.74 -13.91
CA ASP A 86 15.22 4.23 -13.86
C ASP A 86 15.47 4.86 -12.48
N PHE A 87 16.66 4.63 -11.95
CA PHE A 87 17.10 5.17 -10.68
C PHE A 87 18.61 5.39 -10.66
N VAL A 88 19.05 6.28 -9.76
CA VAL A 88 20.47 6.52 -9.47
C VAL A 88 20.77 6.08 -8.04
N VAL A 89 21.96 5.52 -7.82
CA VAL A 89 22.40 5.12 -6.47
C VAL A 89 23.23 6.26 -5.88
N ASP A 90 22.86 6.72 -4.69
CA ASP A 90 23.64 7.73 -3.96
C ASP A 90 24.68 7.11 -3.00
N GLU A 91 25.47 7.97 -2.36
CA GLU A 91 26.52 7.58 -1.40
C GLU A 91 25.98 6.82 -0.17
N ASN A 92 24.70 6.97 0.15
CA ASN A 92 24.03 6.28 1.25
C ASN A 92 23.41 4.94 0.80
N GLY A 93 23.62 4.53 -0.46
CA GLY A 93 23.04 3.31 -1.02
C GLY A 93 21.55 3.42 -1.35
N CYS A 94 20.98 4.64 -1.41
CA CYS A 94 19.58 4.81 -1.78
C CYS A 94 19.40 4.72 -3.28
N PHE A 95 18.38 3.98 -3.70
CA PHE A 95 17.99 3.89 -5.11
C PHE A 95 16.98 5.00 -5.38
N ASN A 96 17.44 6.14 -5.88
CA ASN A 96 16.61 7.31 -6.10
C ASN A 96 15.96 7.23 -7.47
N CYS A 97 14.64 6.99 -7.51
CA CYS A 97 13.91 6.88 -8.77
C CYS A 97 13.91 8.22 -9.54
N THR A 98 14.26 8.18 -10.83
CA THR A 98 14.33 9.35 -11.72
C THR A 98 13.27 9.32 -12.82
N SER A 99 12.73 8.15 -13.19
CA SER A 99 11.79 8.04 -14.32
C SER A 99 10.33 8.36 -13.98
N HIS A 100 9.93 8.29 -12.70
CA HIS A 100 8.53 8.43 -12.29
C HIS A 100 8.22 9.75 -11.57
N LYS A 101 7.00 10.25 -11.74
CA LYS A 101 6.54 11.46 -11.04
C LYS A 101 6.43 11.22 -9.54
N ARG A 102 6.77 12.25 -8.76
CA ARG A 102 6.67 12.26 -7.30
C ARG A 102 5.35 12.89 -6.86
N ASN A 103 4.83 12.46 -5.71
CA ASN A 103 3.71 13.14 -5.05
C ASN A 103 4.18 14.35 -4.24
N LYS A 104 3.24 15.08 -3.62
CA LYS A 104 3.53 16.24 -2.76
C LYS A 104 4.42 15.95 -1.55
N PHE A 105 4.57 14.68 -1.18
CA PHE A 105 5.40 14.21 -0.07
C PHE A 105 6.75 13.64 -0.55
N GLY A 106 7.07 13.75 -1.84
CA GLY A 106 8.35 13.32 -2.42
C GLY A 106 8.40 11.87 -2.91
N TYR A 107 7.34 11.07 -2.70
CA TYR A 107 7.36 9.65 -3.07
C TYR A 107 7.09 9.43 -4.57
N PRO A 108 7.94 8.65 -5.27
CA PRO A 108 7.68 8.21 -6.65
C PRO A 108 6.39 7.38 -6.73
N LEU A 109 5.58 7.63 -7.75
CA LEU A 109 4.30 6.96 -7.96
C LEU A 109 4.36 6.02 -9.14
N VAL A 110 3.83 4.81 -8.97
CA VAL A 110 3.55 3.87 -10.06
C VAL A 110 2.05 3.73 -10.25
N GLY A 111 1.58 3.88 -11.48
CA GLY A 111 0.17 3.88 -11.84
C GLY A 111 -0.22 2.62 -12.61
N LEU A 112 -1.22 1.89 -12.14
CA LEU A 112 -1.83 0.80 -12.88
C LEU A 112 -3.34 1.06 -13.01
N ARG A 113 -3.85 1.18 -14.24
CA ARG A 113 -5.29 1.33 -14.55
C ARG A 113 -5.98 2.46 -13.77
N GLY A 114 -5.36 3.64 -13.72
CA GLY A 114 -5.94 4.83 -13.07
C GLY A 114 -5.79 4.87 -11.55
N LYS A 115 -5.17 3.86 -10.92
CA LYS A 115 -4.80 3.89 -9.50
C LYS A 115 -3.30 4.09 -9.37
N SER A 116 -2.89 5.14 -8.66
CA SER A 116 -1.49 5.39 -8.30
C SER A 116 -1.20 4.85 -6.90
N SER A 117 -0.03 4.23 -6.75
CA SER A 117 0.50 3.76 -5.48
C SER A 117 1.94 4.25 -5.34
N PRO A 118 2.43 4.52 -4.11
CA PRO A 118 3.84 4.73 -3.89
C PRO A 118 4.65 3.52 -4.38
N MET A 119 5.76 3.79 -5.07
CA MET A 119 6.57 2.76 -5.72
C MET A 119 7.22 1.81 -4.72
N TYR A 120 7.72 2.33 -3.60
CA TYR A 120 8.32 1.52 -2.54
C TYR A 120 7.35 0.44 -2.02
N ARG A 121 6.04 0.74 -1.97
CA ARG A 121 5.02 -0.22 -1.54
C ARG A 121 4.91 -1.39 -2.51
N LYS A 122 4.97 -1.10 -3.82
CA LYS A 122 4.88 -2.12 -4.87
C LYS A 122 6.14 -2.97 -4.93
N ILE A 123 7.31 -2.37 -4.74
CA ILE A 123 8.58 -3.09 -4.66
C ILE A 123 8.58 -4.02 -3.44
N TYR A 124 8.13 -3.54 -2.29
CA TYR A 124 8.00 -4.38 -1.11
C TYR A 124 7.02 -5.55 -1.34
N GLU A 125 5.83 -5.27 -1.87
CA GLU A 125 4.81 -6.29 -2.15
C GLU A 125 5.31 -7.38 -3.13
N GLU A 126 6.12 -6.99 -4.13
CA GLU A 126 6.69 -7.94 -5.10
C GLU A 126 7.83 -8.78 -4.52
N MET A 127 8.66 -8.21 -3.64
CA MET A 127 9.85 -8.88 -3.09
C MET A 127 9.61 -9.66 -1.81
N PHE A 128 8.78 -9.12 -0.91
CA PHE A 128 8.54 -9.66 0.42
C PHE A 128 7.12 -10.16 0.63
N GLY A 129 6.19 -9.84 -0.30
CA GLY A 129 4.81 -10.27 -0.25
C GLY A 129 3.87 -9.25 0.41
N ASP A 130 2.66 -9.71 0.73
CA ASP A 130 1.58 -8.84 1.21
C ASP A 130 1.93 -8.15 2.53
N ILE A 131 1.53 -6.88 2.67
CA ILE A 131 1.71 -6.10 3.90
C ILE A 131 0.60 -6.50 4.87
N PRO A 132 0.93 -7.04 6.06
CA PRO A 132 -0.07 -7.43 7.05
C PRO A 132 -0.96 -6.27 7.46
N GLU A 133 -2.20 -6.58 7.85
CA GLU A 133 -3.15 -5.57 8.30
C GLU A 133 -2.62 -4.79 9.53
N GLY A 134 -2.78 -3.47 9.52
CA GLY A 134 -2.29 -2.59 10.59
C GLY A 134 -0.81 -2.20 10.50
N LEU A 135 -0.05 -2.77 9.56
CA LEU A 135 1.35 -2.41 9.33
C LEU A 135 1.52 -1.42 8.17
N CYS A 136 2.55 -0.60 8.29
CA CYS A 136 3.01 0.33 7.26
C CYS A 136 4.48 0.07 6.92
N ILE A 137 4.85 0.38 5.69
CA ILE A 137 6.25 0.33 5.27
C ILE A 137 6.90 1.66 5.61
N ARG A 138 8.12 1.59 6.12
CA ARG A 138 8.91 2.71 6.60
C ARG A 138 10.28 2.67 5.93
N HIS A 139 10.86 3.86 5.73
CA HIS A 139 12.22 4.01 5.21
C HIS A 139 13.21 4.12 6.35
N LYS A 140 14.20 3.24 6.39
CA LYS A 140 15.34 3.34 7.33
C LYS A 140 16.18 4.59 7.05
N CYS A 141 16.31 4.96 5.78
CA CYS A 141 17.12 6.06 5.28
C CYS A 141 16.43 7.44 5.32
N ASP A 142 15.16 7.53 5.71
CA ASP A 142 14.37 8.77 5.71
C ASP A 142 14.27 9.51 4.37
N ASN A 143 14.61 8.85 3.26
CA ASN A 143 14.58 9.43 1.92
C ASN A 143 13.31 8.97 1.17
N PRO A 144 12.32 9.86 0.94
CA PRO A 144 11.06 9.49 0.25
C PRO A 144 11.24 9.03 -1.19
N GLN A 145 12.33 9.42 -1.85
CA GLN A 145 12.64 9.05 -3.23
C GLN A 145 13.26 7.65 -3.34
N CYS A 146 13.74 7.11 -2.23
CA CYS A 146 14.42 5.83 -2.18
C CYS A 146 13.45 4.66 -2.43
N ILE A 147 13.82 3.81 -3.37
CA ILE A 147 13.13 2.58 -3.73
C ILE A 147 13.94 1.32 -3.42
N ASN A 148 15.06 1.45 -2.70
CA ASN A 148 15.91 0.32 -2.31
C ASN A 148 15.14 -0.60 -1.34
N PRO A 149 14.88 -1.88 -1.70
CA PRO A 149 14.16 -2.84 -0.85
C PRO A 149 14.80 -3.05 0.52
N GLU A 150 16.13 -2.99 0.63
CA GLU A 150 16.85 -3.20 1.90
C GLU A 150 16.65 -2.04 2.89
N HIS A 151 16.29 -0.87 2.36
CA HIS A 151 15.97 0.33 3.13
C HIS A 151 14.50 0.39 3.55
N LEU A 152 13.68 -0.60 3.18
CA LEU A 152 12.28 -0.72 3.58
C LEU A 152 12.14 -1.67 4.78
N GLU A 153 11.30 -1.28 5.73
CA GLU A 153 10.95 -2.11 6.87
C GLU A 153 9.45 -2.02 7.18
N LEU A 154 8.89 -3.09 7.73
CA LEU A 154 7.54 -3.04 8.28
C LEU A 154 7.60 -2.46 9.68
N GLY A 155 6.66 -1.58 9.98
CA GLY A 155 6.41 -1.10 11.32
C GLY A 155 4.94 -0.80 11.52
N THR A 156 4.60 -0.38 12.73
CA THR A 156 3.27 0.14 13.03
C THR A 156 3.23 1.66 12.83
N HIS A 157 2.03 2.21 12.75
CA HIS A 157 1.83 3.66 12.84
C HIS A 157 2.41 4.24 14.13
N PHE A 158 2.38 3.48 15.23
CA PHE A 158 2.95 3.89 16.51
C PHE A 158 4.47 4.00 16.43
N ASP A 159 5.15 3.05 15.81
CA ASP A 159 6.62 3.09 15.61
C ASP A 159 7.01 4.31 14.76
N ASN A 160 6.22 4.62 13.73
CA ASN A 160 6.44 5.80 12.90
C ASN A 160 6.26 7.12 13.68
N MET A 161 5.30 7.18 14.61
CA MET A 161 5.14 8.33 15.50
C MET A 161 6.29 8.45 16.50
N GLN A 162 6.74 7.33 17.07
CA GLN A 162 7.89 7.33 17.98
C GLN A 162 9.15 7.82 17.28
N ASP A 163 9.42 7.38 16.06
CA ASP A 163 10.62 7.81 15.35
C ASP A 163 10.56 9.27 14.93
N LYS A 164 9.36 9.80 14.61
CA LYS A 164 9.16 11.24 14.43
C LYS A 164 9.55 12.04 15.67
N VAL A 165 9.19 11.54 16.87
CA VAL A 165 9.56 12.16 18.15
C VAL A 165 11.06 12.04 18.41
N LYS A 166 11.64 10.84 18.31
CA LYS A 166 13.08 10.59 18.53
C LYS A 166 13.96 11.43 17.60
N ARG A 167 13.56 11.58 16.34
CA ARG A 167 14.30 12.35 15.32
C ARG A 167 13.98 13.84 15.33
N GLY A 168 13.15 14.32 16.26
CA GLY A 168 12.87 15.74 16.45
C GLY A 168 12.06 16.41 15.34
N ARG A 169 11.45 15.65 14.42
CA ARG A 169 10.71 16.15 13.24
C ARG A 169 9.29 16.62 13.55
N GLN A 170 9.03 16.99 14.80
CA GLN A 170 7.75 17.60 15.15
C GLN A 170 7.78 19.06 14.69
N PRO A 171 6.72 19.57 14.02
CA PRO A 171 6.63 21.00 13.72
C PRO A 171 6.67 21.78 15.05
N ARG A 172 7.45 22.85 15.10
CA ARG A 172 7.68 23.68 16.29
C ARG A 172 7.59 25.14 15.90
N GLY A 173 7.15 25.97 16.84
CA GLY A 173 7.10 27.40 16.63
C GLY A 173 6.24 27.76 15.41
N GLU A 174 6.82 28.51 14.48
CA GLU A 174 6.16 28.98 13.25
C GLU A 174 5.82 27.86 12.25
N ASP A 175 6.51 26.72 12.31
CA ASP A 175 6.16 25.55 11.49
C ASP A 175 4.79 24.96 11.85
N ILE A 176 4.21 25.39 12.98
CA ILE A 176 2.86 25.03 13.39
C ILE A 176 1.88 26.01 12.71
N TYR A 177 0.93 25.48 11.93
CA TYR A 177 -0.08 26.29 11.22
C TYR A 177 -0.89 27.22 12.14
N SER A 178 -1.14 26.81 13.39
CA SER A 178 -1.88 27.57 14.39
C SER A 178 -0.99 28.37 15.35
N HIS A 179 0.25 28.68 14.96
CA HIS A 179 1.09 29.56 15.76
C HIS A 179 0.45 30.95 15.87
N VAL A 180 0.61 31.56 17.03
CA VAL A 180 0.14 32.94 17.31
C VAL A 180 1.32 33.88 17.51
N LEU A 181 2.49 33.33 17.88
CA LEU A 181 3.71 34.08 18.14
C LEU A 181 4.79 33.69 17.14
N THR A 182 5.59 34.65 16.71
CA THR A 182 6.79 34.44 15.88
C THR A 182 8.02 34.13 16.73
N GLU A 183 9.09 33.63 16.10
CA GLU A 183 10.38 33.41 16.78
C GLU A 183 10.93 34.71 17.37
N GLU A 184 10.84 35.83 16.65
CA GLU A 184 11.29 37.14 17.11
C GLU A 184 10.49 37.63 18.32
N GLU A 185 9.15 37.51 18.26
CA GLU A 185 8.27 37.89 19.38
C GLU A 185 8.58 37.05 20.62
N VAL A 186 8.86 35.76 20.47
CA VAL A 186 9.21 34.89 21.59
C VAL A 186 10.58 35.25 22.18
N ILE A 187 11.56 35.62 21.34
CA ILE A 187 12.86 36.12 21.83
C ILE A 187 12.66 37.42 22.62
N GLU A 188 11.81 38.33 22.13
CA GLU A 188 11.48 39.57 22.82
C GLU A 188 10.75 39.32 24.14
N ILE A 189 9.73 38.47 24.15
CA ILE A 189 9.02 38.01 25.36
C ILE A 189 10.00 37.44 26.37
N LYS A 190 10.95 36.60 25.94
CA LYS A 190 11.97 36.02 26.81
C LYS A 190 12.90 37.09 27.40
N LYS A 191 13.28 38.13 26.63
CA LYS A 191 14.05 39.28 27.14
C LYS A 191 13.26 40.08 28.16
N LEU A 192 11.98 40.37 27.88
CA LEU A 192 11.07 41.09 28.78
C LEU A 192 10.86 40.33 30.09
N LEU A 193 10.76 38.99 30.04
CA LEU A 193 10.65 38.13 31.22
C LEU A 193 11.89 38.14 32.12
N ASN A 194 13.07 38.49 31.58
CA ASN A 194 14.30 38.68 32.37
C ASN A 194 14.36 40.07 33.04
N MET A 195 13.50 41.01 32.68
CA MET A 195 13.43 42.33 33.31
C MET A 195 12.66 42.24 34.63
N ARG A 196 13.20 42.85 35.70
CA ARG A 196 12.74 42.65 37.10
C ARG A 196 11.33 43.18 37.43
N HIS A 197 10.62 43.82 36.50
CA HIS A 197 9.38 44.55 36.80
C HIS A 197 8.23 44.36 35.79
N ILE A 198 8.28 43.33 34.94
CA ILE A 198 7.21 43.08 33.97
C ILE A 198 6.41 41.85 34.40
N LEU A 199 5.08 41.98 34.48
CA LEU A 199 4.20 40.86 34.81
C LEU A 199 3.82 40.08 33.55
N ILE A 200 3.66 38.77 33.72
CA ILE A 200 3.21 37.84 32.66
C ILE A 200 1.90 38.32 32.01
N LYS A 201 1.00 38.91 32.80
CA LYS A 201 -0.30 39.43 32.32
C LYS A 201 -0.14 40.62 31.38
N ASP A 202 0.85 41.48 31.62
CA ASP A 202 1.07 42.67 30.80
C ASP A 202 1.66 42.28 29.45
N ILE A 203 2.64 41.36 29.44
CA ILE A 203 3.20 40.76 28.22
C ILE A 203 2.10 40.08 27.41
N ALA A 204 1.26 39.27 28.06
CA ALA A 204 0.18 38.56 27.38
C ALA A 204 -0.80 39.52 26.68
N LYS A 205 -1.07 40.68 27.29
CA LYS A 205 -1.94 41.71 26.69
C LYS A 205 -1.29 42.40 25.49
N ILE A 206 0.02 42.65 25.53
CA ILE A 206 0.77 43.28 24.42
C ILE A 206 0.71 42.40 23.17
N TYR A 207 0.96 41.09 23.32
CA TYR A 207 0.99 40.16 22.19
C TYR A 207 -0.36 39.46 21.92
N GLY A 208 -1.43 39.85 22.62
CA GLY A 208 -2.78 39.30 22.39
C GLY A 208 -2.93 37.80 22.70
N VAL A 209 -2.12 37.24 23.60
CA VAL A 209 -2.14 35.81 23.95
C VAL A 209 -2.70 35.54 25.34
N ASN A 210 -3.05 34.28 25.62
CA ASN A 210 -3.43 33.87 26.97
C ASN A 210 -2.21 34.00 27.93
N PRO A 211 -2.36 34.51 29.17
CA PRO A 211 -1.27 34.55 30.15
C PRO A 211 -0.58 33.20 30.40
N SER A 212 -1.31 32.10 30.23
CA SER A 212 -0.79 30.73 30.31
C SER A 212 0.26 30.46 29.23
N THR A 213 0.09 31.01 28.02
CA THR A 213 1.07 30.90 26.91
C THR A 213 2.41 31.51 27.29
N ILE A 214 2.39 32.72 27.88
CA ILE A 214 3.60 33.38 28.38
C ILE A 214 4.21 32.60 29.56
N GLY A 215 3.36 32.05 30.44
CA GLY A 215 3.80 31.16 31.52
C GLY A 215 4.49 29.89 31.01
N ASP A 216 4.00 29.28 29.94
CA ASP A 216 4.61 28.10 29.32
C ASP A 216 5.93 28.43 28.63
N ILE A 217 6.06 29.62 28.02
CA ILE A 217 7.34 30.13 27.49
C ILE A 217 8.35 30.34 28.63
N LYS A 218 7.92 31.01 29.72
CA LYS A 218 8.76 31.28 30.89
C LYS A 218 9.29 30.01 31.54
N ASN A 219 8.44 29.01 31.71
CA ASN A 219 8.80 27.72 32.32
C ASN A 219 9.51 26.79 31.32
N GLY A 220 9.76 27.25 30.09
CA GLY A 220 10.39 26.48 29.04
C GLY A 220 9.59 25.22 28.68
N ARG A 221 8.26 25.23 28.76
CA ARG A 221 7.42 24.12 28.28
C ARG A 221 7.23 24.19 26.76
N THR A 222 7.10 25.40 26.23
CA THR A 222 7.03 25.72 24.80
C THR A 222 8.27 26.51 24.36
N TRP A 223 8.56 26.55 23.06
CA TRP A 223 9.68 27.31 22.48
C TRP A 223 11.07 27.04 23.12
N LYS A 224 11.30 25.82 23.59
CA LYS A 224 12.55 25.36 24.25
C LYS A 224 13.82 25.56 23.40
N HIS A 225 13.67 25.53 22.08
CA HIS A 225 14.78 25.59 21.13
C HIS A 225 15.35 27.02 20.98
N LEU A 226 14.58 28.05 21.34
CA LEU A 226 15.06 29.42 21.34
C LEU A 226 15.76 29.71 22.68
N SER A 227 17.02 30.12 22.64
CA SER A 227 17.76 30.61 23.80
C SER A 227 18.09 32.08 23.60
N ILE A 228 17.98 32.88 24.67
CA ILE A 228 18.50 34.24 24.66
C ILE A 228 20.00 34.13 24.99
N SER A 229 20.84 34.67 24.13
CA SER A 229 22.25 34.94 24.43
C SER A 229 22.42 36.14 25.35
#